data_AF-A0AAN8D5W1-F1
#
_entry.id   AF-A0AAN8D5W1-F1
#
_cell.length_a   1.000
_cell.length_b   1.000
_cell.length_c   1.000
_cell.angle_alpha   90.00
_cell.angle_beta   90.00
_cell.angle_gamma   90.00
#
_symmetry.space_group_name_H-M   'P 1'
#
loop_
_entity.id
_entity.type
_entity.pdbx_description
1 polymer ?
#
loop_
_entity_poly.entity_id
_entity_poly.type
_entity_poly.pdbx_seq_one_letter_code
_entity_poly.pdbx_strand_id
1 'polypeptide(L)'
;MGVGGVPPQALLWIFLISFISLATPLNPDDPNVCSHWESYAVTVQESYAHPFDQVYYTRCTDILNWFKCTRHRISYKTAYRRGVRTMYRRRSQCCPGFFESGSLCVPLCTEECSHGRCVSPDTCQCEPGWGGRDCSSAITQNCLSPPLADSSTVTGEPED
;
A
#
# COMPACT_ATOMS: atom_id res chain seq x y z
N MET A 1 -24.80 -2.31 51.37
CA MET A 1 -24.28 -2.02 50.01
C MET A 1 -22.78 -2.21 50.06
N GLY A 2 -22.28 -3.40 49.73
CA GLY A 2 -20.85 -3.70 49.75
C GLY A 2 -20.23 -3.34 48.42
N VAL A 3 -19.30 -2.39 48.40
CA VAL A 3 -18.48 -2.09 47.23
C VAL A 3 -17.44 -3.20 47.08
N GLY A 4 -17.70 -4.15 46.18
CA GLY A 4 -16.74 -5.19 45.84
C GLY A 4 -15.51 -4.58 45.18
N GLY A 5 -14.37 -4.62 45.87
CA GLY A 5 -13.08 -4.15 45.35
C GLY A 5 -12.59 -5.06 44.22
N VAL A 6 -12.18 -4.45 43.11
CA VAL A 6 -11.64 -5.16 41.93
C VAL A 6 -10.23 -5.70 42.27
N PRO A 7 -9.92 -6.98 42.00
CA PRO A 7 -8.63 -7.57 42.38
C PRO A 7 -7.47 -6.93 41.61
N PRO A 8 -6.29 -6.74 42.24
CA PRO A 8 -5.15 -6.03 41.64
C PRO A 8 -4.63 -6.69 40.36
N GLN A 9 -4.85 -8.00 40.21
CA GLN A 9 -4.58 -8.75 38.99
C GLN A 9 -5.40 -8.21 37.81
N ALA A 10 -6.69 -7.93 38.00
CA ALA A 10 -7.58 -7.45 36.94
C ALA A 10 -7.23 -6.03 36.45
N LEU A 11 -6.66 -5.19 37.32
CA LEU A 11 -6.16 -3.87 36.92
C LEU A 11 -4.98 -3.98 35.94
N LEU A 12 -4.07 -4.95 36.13
CA LEU A 12 -2.96 -5.21 35.20
C LEU A 12 -3.46 -5.64 33.82
N TRP A 13 -4.51 -6.47 33.74
CA TRP A 13 -5.13 -6.83 32.46
C TRP A 13 -5.82 -5.63 31.79
N ILE A 14 -6.44 -4.73 32.55
CA ILE A 14 -7.06 -3.51 32.01
C ILE A 14 -5.99 -2.57 31.41
N PHE A 15 -4.85 -2.40 32.06
CA PHE A 15 -3.72 -1.63 31.52
C PHE A 15 -3.09 -2.32 30.29
N LEU A 16 -3.02 -3.65 30.26
CA LEU A 16 -2.52 -4.40 29.10
C LEU A 16 -3.48 -4.31 27.91
N ILE A 17 -4.79 -4.28 28.14
CA ILE A 17 -5.81 -4.14 27.09
C ILE A 17 -5.87 -2.69 26.57
N SER A 18 -5.65 -1.68 27.42
CA SER A 18 -5.60 -0.27 26.96
C SER A 18 -4.34 0.04 26.11
N PHE A 19 -3.30 -0.78 26.21
CA PHE A 19 -2.08 -0.65 25.41
C PHE A 19 -2.18 -1.31 24.03
N ILE A 20 -3.23 -2.09 23.77
CA ILE A 20 -3.48 -2.70 22.46
C ILE A 20 -4.09 -1.60 21.57
N SER A 21 -3.21 -0.92 20.85
CA SER A 21 -3.41 0.19 19.91
C SER A 21 -4.84 0.43 19.42
N LEU A 22 -5.36 1.61 19.76
CA LEU A 22 -6.56 2.21 19.16
C LEU A 22 -6.20 2.75 17.75
N ALA A 23 -5.85 1.88 16.82
CA ALA A 23 -5.74 2.27 15.41
C ALA A 23 -7.15 2.42 14.83
N THR A 24 -7.67 3.64 14.78
CA THR A 24 -8.95 3.93 14.14
C THR A 24 -8.83 3.80 12.62
N PRO A 25 -9.74 3.09 11.94
CA PRO A 25 -9.75 3.05 10.48
C PRO A 25 -10.09 4.43 9.89
N LEU A 26 -9.55 4.72 8.71
CA LEU A 26 -9.92 5.91 7.92
C LEU A 26 -11.43 5.95 7.68
N ASN A 27 -12.02 7.14 7.72
CA ASN A 27 -13.44 7.34 7.46
C ASN A 27 -13.76 7.02 5.98
N PRO A 28 -14.59 6.02 5.67
CA PRO A 28 -14.92 5.66 4.28
C PRO A 28 -15.73 6.73 3.53
N ASP A 29 -16.39 7.65 4.26
CA ASP A 29 -17.17 8.73 3.66
C ASP A 29 -16.33 9.98 3.34
N ASP A 30 -15.06 10.02 3.76
CA ASP A 30 -14.15 11.13 3.44
C ASP A 30 -13.79 11.10 1.94
N PRO A 31 -14.08 12.18 1.19
CA PRO A 31 -13.81 12.23 -0.25
C PRO A 31 -12.32 12.12 -0.60
N ASN A 32 -11.42 12.34 0.35
CA ASN A 32 -9.96 12.28 0.17
C ASN A 32 -9.38 10.91 0.56
N VAL A 33 -10.22 9.88 0.70
CA VAL A 33 -9.80 8.48 0.87
C VAL A 33 -9.84 7.75 -0.46
N CYS A 34 -8.66 7.30 -0.90
CA CYS A 34 -8.44 6.61 -2.16
C CYS A 34 -8.21 5.11 -1.94
N SER A 35 -8.62 4.28 -2.90
CA SER A 35 -8.31 2.86 -2.90
C SER A 35 -7.04 2.56 -3.71
N HIS A 36 -6.07 1.90 -3.08
CA HIS A 36 -4.84 1.45 -3.72
C HIS A 36 -4.78 -0.08 -3.80
N TRP A 37 -4.19 -0.61 -4.87
CA TRP A 37 -3.99 -2.05 -5.05
C TRP A 37 -2.59 -2.44 -4.58
N GLU A 38 -2.51 -3.26 -3.54
CA GLU A 38 -1.26 -3.83 -3.04
C GLU A 38 -1.13 -5.29 -3.50
N SER A 39 0.06 -5.66 -3.97
CA SER A 39 0.38 -7.04 -4.30
C SER A 39 0.92 -7.78 -3.07
N TYR A 40 0.49 -9.04 -2.89
CA TYR A 40 0.92 -9.88 -1.78
C TYR A 40 1.20 -11.30 -2.25
N ALA A 41 2.19 -11.94 -1.64
CA ALA A 41 2.59 -13.31 -1.97
C ALA A 41 1.77 -14.32 -1.15
N VAL A 42 1.09 -15.23 -1.84
CA VAL A 42 0.30 -16.31 -1.23
C VAL A 42 0.86 -17.65 -1.64
N THR A 43 0.95 -18.59 -0.69
CA THR A 43 1.29 -19.98 -1.00
C THR A 43 0.04 -20.72 -1.43
N VAL A 44 0.01 -21.17 -2.69
CA VAL A 44 -1.10 -21.89 -3.29
C VAL A 44 -0.65 -23.31 -3.63
N GLN A 45 -1.54 -24.28 -3.49
CA GLN A 45 -1.29 -25.65 -3.90
C GLN A 45 -1.46 -25.76 -5.43
N GLU A 46 -0.38 -26.03 -6.14
CA GLU A 46 -0.36 -26.21 -7.59
C GLU A 46 -0.24 -27.69 -7.93
N SER A 47 -1.08 -28.15 -8.84
CA SER A 47 -0.95 -29.48 -9.44
C SER A 47 0.16 -29.48 -10.49
N TYR A 48 1.03 -30.48 -10.45
CA TYR A 48 2.07 -30.70 -11.46
C TYR A 48 2.10 -32.17 -11.89
N ALA A 49 2.61 -32.41 -13.11
CA ALA A 49 2.81 -33.75 -13.63
C ALA A 49 4.11 -34.33 -13.06
N HIS A 50 3.98 -35.32 -12.17
CA HIS A 50 5.12 -36.02 -11.58
C HIS A 50 5.44 -37.28 -12.40
N PRO A 51 6.66 -37.41 -12.95
CA PRO A 51 7.05 -38.58 -13.72
C PRO A 51 7.26 -39.78 -12.79
N PHE A 52 6.89 -40.97 -13.25
CA PHE A 52 7.21 -42.23 -12.61
C PHE A 52 7.51 -43.29 -13.65
N ASP A 53 8.32 -44.28 -13.27
CA ASP A 53 8.67 -45.39 -14.14
C ASP A 53 7.60 -46.47 -14.07
N GLN A 54 6.97 -46.75 -15.20
CA GLN A 54 5.97 -47.79 -15.36
C GLN A 54 6.59 -49.00 -16.07
N VAL A 55 6.69 -50.10 -15.35
CA VAL A 55 7.19 -51.37 -15.87
C VAL A 55 6.07 -52.14 -16.56
N TYR A 56 6.32 -52.58 -17.79
CA TYR A 56 5.40 -53.44 -18.55
C TYR A 56 6.17 -54.51 -19.33
N TYR A 57 5.50 -55.62 -19.66
CA TYR A 57 6.12 -56.75 -20.35
C TYR A 57 5.71 -56.81 -21.81
N THR A 58 6.70 -56.92 -22.69
CA THR A 58 6.51 -57.16 -24.13
C THR A 58 6.93 -58.58 -24.49
N ARG A 59 6.29 -59.17 -25.51
CA ARG A 59 6.70 -60.50 -26.01
C ARG A 59 7.99 -60.37 -26.83
N CYS A 60 8.94 -61.25 -26.58
CA CYS A 60 10.22 -61.31 -27.30
C CYS A 60 10.71 -62.76 -27.44
N THR A 61 11.69 -63.00 -28.29
CA THR A 61 12.22 -64.35 -28.61
C THR A 61 13.22 -64.88 -27.58
N ASP A 62 13.32 -64.25 -26.41
CA ASP A 62 14.26 -64.65 -25.36
C ASP A 62 13.70 -65.84 -24.54
N ILE A 63 14.19 -67.04 -24.86
CA ILE A 63 13.76 -68.32 -24.27
C ILE A 63 14.18 -68.43 -22.79
N LEU A 64 15.30 -67.82 -22.41
CA LEU A 64 15.79 -67.85 -21.02
C LEU A 64 14.95 -66.96 -20.10
N ASN A 65 14.23 -65.99 -20.67
CA ASN A 65 13.41 -65.02 -19.93
C ASN A 65 11.91 -65.15 -20.25
N TRP A 66 11.40 -66.39 -20.32
CA TRP A 66 9.97 -66.72 -20.52
C TRP A 66 9.30 -65.98 -21.69
N PHE A 67 10.01 -65.70 -22.79
CA PHE A 67 9.49 -64.91 -23.92
C PHE A 67 8.93 -63.53 -23.53
N LYS A 68 9.36 -62.98 -22.38
CA LYS A 68 8.90 -61.70 -21.84
C LYS A 68 10.09 -60.78 -21.59
N CYS A 69 10.09 -59.64 -22.26
CA CYS A 69 11.07 -58.59 -22.06
C CYS A 69 10.46 -57.46 -21.23
N THR A 70 11.13 -57.10 -20.14
CA THR A 70 10.80 -55.94 -19.29
C THR A 70 11.05 -54.65 -20.07
N ARG A 71 10.07 -53.76 -20.08
CA ARG A 71 10.15 -52.43 -20.68
C ARG A 71 9.77 -51.37 -19.65
N HIS A 72 10.48 -50.26 -19.72
CA HIS A 72 10.29 -49.09 -18.87
C HIS A 72 9.61 -48.00 -19.70
N ARG A 73 8.59 -47.35 -19.13
CA ARG A 73 7.90 -46.22 -19.74
C ARG A 73 7.74 -45.13 -18.70
N ILE A 74 8.19 -43.91 -19.03
CA ILE A 74 7.92 -42.75 -18.20
C ILE A 74 6.43 -42.42 -18.36
N SER A 75 5.69 -42.61 -17.28
CA SER A 75 4.29 -42.24 -17.15
C SER A 75 4.17 -41.08 -16.17
N TYR A 76 3.12 -40.28 -16.28
CA TYR A 76 2.93 -39.10 -15.43
C TYR A 76 1.72 -39.28 -14.53
N LYS A 77 1.84 -38.88 -13.27
CA LYS A 77 0.74 -38.81 -12.31
C LYS A 77 0.58 -37.39 -11.80
N THR A 78 -0.64 -36.98 -11.46
CA THR A 78 -0.87 -35.68 -10.82
C THR A 78 -0.32 -35.70 -9.40
N ALA A 79 0.58 -34.76 -9.10
CA ALA A 79 1.08 -34.50 -7.76
C ALA A 79 0.88 -33.02 -7.42
N TYR A 80 0.99 -32.66 -6.15
CA TYR A 80 0.78 -31.30 -5.69
C TYR A 80 2.04 -30.73 -5.05
N ARG A 81 2.31 -29.46 -5.32
CA ARG A 81 3.41 -28.71 -4.71
C ARG A 81 2.90 -27.36 -4.22
N ARG A 82 3.57 -26.76 -3.24
CA ARG A 82 3.30 -25.38 -2.83
C ARG A 82 4.06 -24.44 -3.76
N GLY A 83 3.31 -23.62 -4.50
CA GLY A 83 3.85 -22.53 -5.31
C GLY A 83 3.54 -21.18 -4.66
N VAL A 84 4.41 -20.20 -4.85
CA VAL A 84 4.13 -18.81 -4.44
C VAL A 84 3.45 -18.11 -5.61
N ARG A 85 2.27 -17.55 -5.38
CA ARG A 85 1.53 -16.76 -6.35
C ARG A 85 1.30 -15.35 -5.83
N THR A 86 1.47 -14.37 -6.71
CA THR A 86 1.15 -12.98 -6.43
C THR A 86 -0.36 -12.77 -6.55
N MET A 87 -0.97 -12.30 -5.48
CA MET A 87 -2.37 -11.89 -5.42
C MET A 87 -2.46 -10.39 -5.18
N TYR A 88 -3.63 -9.79 -5.45
CA TYR A 88 -3.85 -8.35 -5.27
C TYR A 88 -4.98 -8.10 -4.28
N ARG A 89 -4.79 -7.14 -3.38
CA ARG A 89 -5.81 -6.70 -2.41
C ARG A 89 -5.98 -5.20 -2.51
N ARG A 90 -7.23 -4.76 -2.38
CA ARG A 90 -7.57 -3.35 -2.30
C ARG A 90 -7.42 -2.85 -0.85
N ARG A 91 -6.65 -1.79 -0.64
CA ARG A 91 -6.46 -1.11 0.63
C ARG A 91 -6.90 0.35 0.51
N SER A 92 -7.47 0.92 1.58
CA SER A 92 -7.79 2.34 1.68
C SER A 92 -6.61 3.12 2.27
N GLN A 93 -6.30 4.28 1.69
CA GLN A 93 -5.30 5.22 2.16
C GLN A 93 -5.72 6.64 1.77
N CYS A 94 -5.11 7.67 2.37
CA CYS A 94 -5.31 9.04 1.88
C CYS A 94 -4.83 9.19 0.44
N CYS A 95 -5.53 10.01 -0.34
CA CYS A 95 -5.15 10.32 -1.72
C CYS A 95 -3.78 11.05 -1.76
N PRO A 96 -3.07 11.04 -2.91
CA PRO A 96 -1.81 11.76 -3.06
C PRO A 96 -1.94 13.24 -2.69
N GLY A 97 -1.01 13.76 -1.88
CA GLY A 97 -1.05 15.13 -1.37
C GLY A 97 -1.91 15.31 -0.11
N PHE A 98 -2.40 14.24 0.49
CA PHE A 98 -3.08 14.25 1.78
C PHE A 98 -2.35 13.35 2.78
N PHE A 99 -2.42 13.69 4.06
CA PHE A 99 -1.88 12.89 5.15
C PHE A 99 -2.97 12.51 6.17
N GLU A 100 -2.73 11.43 6.90
CA GLU A 100 -3.68 10.92 7.91
C GLU A 100 -3.57 11.74 9.20
N SER A 101 -4.70 12.33 9.62
CA SER A 101 -4.85 13.01 10.90
C SER A 101 -6.04 12.40 11.64
N GLY A 102 -5.76 11.43 12.52
CA GLY A 102 -6.80 10.62 13.14
C GLY A 102 -7.49 9.71 12.11
N SER A 103 -8.80 9.91 11.89
CA SER A 103 -9.57 9.16 10.89
C SER A 103 -9.85 9.96 9.60
N LEU A 104 -9.27 11.15 9.45
CA LEU A 104 -9.49 12.07 8.33
C LEU A 104 -8.23 12.25 7.49
N CYS A 105 -8.42 12.57 6.22
CA CYS A 105 -7.34 12.92 5.31
C CYS A 105 -7.25 14.43 5.14
N VAL A 106 -6.16 15.02 5.65
CA VAL A 106 -5.90 16.47 5.64
C VAL A 106 -4.92 16.81 4.51
N PRO A 107 -5.15 17.90 3.76
CA PRO A 107 -4.27 18.28 2.66
C PRO A 107 -2.87 18.66 3.16
N LEU A 108 -1.86 18.30 2.37
CA LEU A 108 -0.46 18.66 2.59
C LEU A 108 -0.13 19.91 1.78
N CYS A 109 0.39 20.94 2.43
CA CYS A 109 1.00 22.08 1.77
C CYS A 109 2.51 22.04 2.03
N THR A 110 3.32 22.04 0.97
CA THR A 110 4.79 22.06 1.06
C THR A 110 5.30 23.29 1.80
N GLU A 111 4.73 24.45 1.49
CA GLU A 111 4.92 25.70 2.22
C GLU A 111 3.77 25.91 3.21
N GLU A 112 4.09 26.33 4.44
CA GLU A 112 3.07 26.62 5.44
C GLU A 112 2.29 27.89 5.09
N CYS A 113 0.95 27.81 5.11
CA CYS A 113 0.08 28.96 4.86
C CYS A 113 0.15 29.93 6.05
N SER A 114 0.99 30.95 5.98
CA SER A 114 1.28 31.89 7.08
C SER A 114 0.03 32.62 7.59
N HIS A 115 -0.78 33.15 6.66
CA HIS A 115 -2.04 33.85 6.94
C HIS A 115 -3.17 33.22 6.14
N GLY A 116 -3.44 31.95 6.39
CA GLY A 116 -4.45 31.19 5.69
C GLY A 116 -4.55 29.75 6.17
N ARG A 117 -5.25 28.93 5.39
CA ARG A 117 -5.37 27.49 5.65
C ARG A 117 -5.13 26.68 4.38
N CYS A 118 -4.51 25.51 4.55
CA CYS A 118 -4.35 24.56 3.45
C CYS A 118 -5.71 23.94 3.12
N VAL A 119 -6.21 24.12 1.89
CA VAL A 119 -7.54 23.64 1.46
C VAL A 119 -7.47 22.50 0.45
N SER A 120 -6.35 22.39 -0.26
CA SER A 120 -6.03 21.29 -1.17
C SER A 120 -4.50 21.14 -1.24
N PRO A 121 -3.97 20.04 -1.82
CA PRO A 121 -2.53 19.85 -1.91
C PRO A 121 -1.84 21.08 -2.50
N ASP A 122 -0.83 21.59 -1.79
CA ASP A 122 -0.03 22.78 -2.16
C ASP A 122 -0.87 24.03 -2.49
N THR A 123 -2.05 24.17 -1.89
CA THR A 123 -2.96 25.30 -2.14
C THR A 123 -3.46 25.91 -0.83
N CYS A 124 -3.06 27.16 -0.59
CA CYS A 124 -3.51 27.96 0.54
C CYS A 124 -4.74 28.81 0.19
N GLN A 125 -5.74 28.80 1.07
CA GLN A 125 -6.78 29.82 1.11
C GLN A 125 -6.33 30.93 2.06
N CYS A 126 -5.92 32.07 1.49
CA CYS A 126 -5.45 33.21 2.27
C CYS A 126 -6.58 33.99 2.92
N GLU A 127 -6.28 34.59 4.06
CA GLU A 127 -7.13 35.55 4.73
C GLU A 127 -7.24 36.87 3.92
N PRO A 128 -8.32 37.64 4.07
CA PRO A 128 -8.46 38.92 3.39
C PRO A 128 -7.28 39.86 3.68
N GLY A 129 -6.70 40.43 2.62
CA GLY A 129 -5.52 41.31 2.73
C GLY A 129 -4.18 40.57 2.68
N TRP A 130 -4.17 39.25 2.47
CA TRP A 130 -2.97 38.45 2.27
C TRP A 130 -3.01 37.70 0.93
N GLY A 131 -1.83 37.46 0.36
CA GLY A 131 -1.64 36.80 -0.93
C GLY A 131 -0.28 36.13 -1.05
N GLY A 132 0.02 35.61 -2.23
CA GLY A 132 1.17 34.72 -2.46
C GLY A 132 0.78 33.24 -2.37
N ARG A 133 1.72 32.34 -2.63
CA ARG A 133 1.47 30.89 -2.61
C ARG A 133 1.30 30.35 -1.18
N ASP A 134 1.94 31.00 -0.23
CA ASP A 134 2.05 30.71 1.20
C ASP A 134 1.32 31.74 2.08
N CYS A 135 0.59 32.69 1.48
CA CYS A 135 -0.09 33.78 2.18
C CYS A 135 0.84 34.66 3.05
N SER A 136 2.12 34.79 2.69
CA SER A 136 3.07 35.63 3.43
C SER A 136 3.07 37.10 3.02
N SER A 137 2.48 37.44 1.86
CA SER A 137 2.53 38.81 1.32
C SER A 137 1.24 39.58 1.60
N ALA A 138 1.35 40.73 2.29
CA ALA A 138 0.21 41.62 2.54
C ALA A 138 -0.19 42.37 1.26
N ILE A 139 -1.45 42.24 0.86
CA ILE A 139 -2.05 42.97 -0.26
C ILE A 139 -2.52 44.32 0.29
N THR A 140 -1.69 45.35 0.13
CA THR A 140 -2.13 46.73 0.39
C THR A 140 -3.12 47.14 -0.70
N GLN A 141 -4.22 47.81 -0.32
CA GLN A 141 -5.34 48.17 -1.20
C GLN A 141 -4.98 49.09 -2.40
N ASN A 142 -3.70 49.44 -2.57
CA ASN A 142 -3.22 50.33 -3.61
C ASN A 142 -2.34 49.66 -4.68
N CYS A 143 -2.30 48.34 -4.76
CA CYS A 143 -1.49 47.64 -5.76
C CYS A 143 -2.34 46.79 -6.71
N LEU A 144 -2.83 47.40 -7.79
CA LEU A 144 -2.87 46.72 -9.09
C LEU A 144 -1.42 46.54 -9.56
N SER A 145 -0.70 45.60 -8.96
CA SER A 145 0.55 45.14 -9.56
C SER A 145 0.17 44.19 -10.70
N PRO A 146 0.59 44.43 -11.95
CA PRO A 146 0.51 43.38 -12.97
C PRO A 146 1.30 42.15 -12.49
N PRO A 147 0.97 40.94 -12.99
CA PRO A 147 1.58 39.70 -12.55
C PRO A 147 3.11 39.81 -12.65
N LEU A 148 3.79 39.51 -11.55
CA LEU A 148 5.23 39.27 -11.53
C LEU A 148 5.49 38.18 -12.56
N ALA A 149 6.06 38.58 -13.69
CA ALA A 149 6.71 37.68 -14.61
C ALA A 149 7.74 36.88 -13.80
N ASP A 150 7.67 35.58 -13.98
CA ASP A 150 8.59 34.59 -13.43
C ASP A 150 10.04 35.09 -13.54
N SER A 151 10.76 35.11 -12.43
CA SER A 151 12.21 35.35 -12.44
C SER A 151 12.90 34.07 -12.92
N SER A 152 12.70 33.73 -14.19
CA SER A 152 13.46 32.70 -14.90
C SER A 152 14.04 33.28 -16.18
N THR A 153 14.92 34.27 -16.03
CA THR A 153 15.87 34.66 -17.09
C THR A 153 17.26 34.72 -16.49
N VAL A 154 17.82 33.56 -16.17
CA VAL A 154 19.28 33.38 -16.10
C VAL A 154 19.71 32.83 -17.45
N THR A 155 20.05 33.73 -18.37
CA THR A 155 21.04 33.49 -19.43
C THR A 155 21.68 34.83 -19.75
N GLY A 156 22.62 35.24 -18.89
CA GLY A 156 23.67 36.16 -19.28
C GLY A 156 24.92 35.33 -19.50
N GLU A 157 25.28 35.10 -20.75
CA GLU A 157 26.63 34.69 -21.14
C GLU A 157 27.09 35.68 -22.22
N PRO A 158 28.15 36.44 -21.95
CA PRO A 158 29.22 36.53 -22.94
C PRO A 158 30.63 36.49 -22.34
N GLU A 159 31.60 36.25 -23.23
CA GLU A 159 33.08 36.17 -23.09
C GLU A 159 33.58 34.73 -22.82
N ASP A 160 34.29 34.03 -23.71
CA ASP A 160 35.37 34.42 -24.66
C ASP A 160 35.34 33.52 -25.93
#